data_AF-A0A2L0GN06-F1
#
_entry.id   AF-A0A2L0GN06-F1
#
_cell.length_a   1.000
_cell.length_b   1.000
_cell.length_c   1.000
_cell.angle_alpha   90.00
_cell.angle_beta   90.00
_cell.angle_gamma   90.00
#
_symmetry.space_group_name_H-M   'P 1'
#
loop_
_entity.id
_entity.type
_entity.pdbx_description
1 polymer ?
#
loop_
_entity_poly.entity_id
_entity_poly.type
_entity_poly.pdbx_seq_one_letter_code
_entity_poly.pdbx_strand_id
1 'polypeptide(L)'
;MLLDLIASGTHTPFVFEIFERTASTPRVQQVVQLSLAPAFLLSGIGAIMNVIMSRMIWIAQRVEKIEDKLEEERSPKQVRELGWLMRRRKLMQGAILFSTAAAVMISAVIMLLFISAYITAQIGTVIAALWVLTMALLVTGLVFFLLETRLAAIGAVEKP
;
A
#
# COMPACT_ATOMS: atom_id res chain seq x y z
N MET A 1 -29.80 51.30 -15.95
CA MET A 1 -30.06 50.89 -17.35
C MET A 1 -28.81 50.44 -18.11
N LEU A 2 -27.60 50.96 -17.83
CA LEU A 2 -26.34 50.48 -18.45
C LEU A 2 -25.59 49.39 -17.65
N LEU A 3 -25.94 49.18 -16.38
CA LEU A 3 -25.36 48.16 -15.50
C LEU A 3 -26.02 46.77 -15.62
N ASP A 4 -27.26 46.69 -16.10
CA ASP A 4 -27.95 45.41 -16.37
C ASP A 4 -27.46 44.72 -17.66
N LEU A 5 -26.75 45.45 -18.53
CA LEU A 5 -26.20 44.95 -19.80
C LEU A 5 -24.83 44.26 -19.62
N ILE A 6 -24.19 44.41 -18.46
CA ILE A 6 -22.95 43.70 -18.11
C ILE A 6 -23.27 42.40 -17.35
N ALA A 7 -24.48 42.27 -16.79
CA ALA A 7 -24.95 41.04 -16.15
C ALA A 7 -25.45 39.97 -17.15
N SER A 8 -25.64 40.30 -18.44
CA SER A 8 -26.04 39.35 -19.48
C SER A 8 -24.86 38.66 -20.19
N GLY A 9 -23.65 38.79 -19.66
CA GLY A 9 -22.41 38.31 -20.27
C GLY A 9 -21.81 37.05 -19.64
N THR A 10 -22.59 36.23 -18.92
CA THR A 10 -22.11 34.91 -18.45
C THR A 10 -22.06 33.91 -19.60
N HIS A 11 -21.18 34.15 -20.58
CA HIS A 11 -20.68 33.11 -21.48
C HIS A 11 -19.63 32.25 -20.76
N THR A 12 -20.05 31.63 -19.65
CA THR A 12 -19.40 30.46 -19.07
C THR A 12 -20.20 29.15 -19.23
N PRO A 13 -21.01 28.89 -20.29
CA PRO A 13 -21.62 27.57 -20.44
C PRO A 13 -20.85 26.68 -21.41
N PHE A 14 -20.33 27.14 -22.55
CA PHE A 14 -19.94 26.20 -23.62
C PHE A 14 -18.69 25.36 -23.34
N VAL A 15 -17.61 25.96 -22.83
CA VAL A 15 -16.38 25.21 -22.53
C VAL A 15 -16.59 24.28 -21.34
N PHE A 16 -17.28 24.74 -20.29
CA PHE A 16 -17.62 23.92 -19.13
C PHE A 16 -18.64 22.83 -19.46
N GLU A 17 -19.64 23.09 -20.31
CA GLU A 17 -20.64 22.13 -20.75
C GLU A 17 -20.05 21.11 -21.73
N ILE A 18 -19.08 21.49 -22.58
CA ILE A 18 -18.31 20.52 -23.38
C ILE A 18 -17.43 19.69 -22.46
N PHE A 19 -16.74 20.30 -21.50
CA PHE A 19 -15.93 19.56 -20.54
C PHE A 19 -16.80 18.60 -19.72
N GLU A 20 -17.98 19.03 -19.26
CA GLU A 20 -18.95 18.19 -18.58
C GLU A 20 -19.49 17.11 -19.51
N ARG A 21 -19.90 17.40 -20.76
CA ARG A 21 -20.44 16.40 -21.70
C ARG A 21 -19.40 15.41 -22.23
N THR A 22 -18.14 15.82 -22.40
CA THR A 22 -17.04 14.93 -22.81
C THR A 22 -16.41 14.20 -21.63
N ALA A 23 -16.36 14.80 -20.42
CA ALA A 23 -15.96 14.10 -19.20
C ALA A 23 -17.07 13.16 -18.69
N SER A 24 -18.34 13.49 -18.89
CA SER A 24 -19.50 12.66 -18.57
C SER A 24 -19.76 11.68 -19.70
N THR A 25 -18.84 10.76 -19.94
CA THR A 25 -19.30 9.45 -20.39
C THR A 25 -19.78 8.78 -19.10
N PRO A 26 -21.11 8.60 -18.85
CA PRO A 26 -21.60 8.11 -17.54
C PRO A 26 -20.92 6.80 -17.13
N ARG A 27 -20.52 6.01 -18.13
CA ARG A 27 -19.76 4.77 -17.98
C ARG A 27 -18.33 4.98 -17.46
N VAL A 28 -17.60 6.00 -17.93
CA VAL A 28 -16.25 6.33 -17.44
C VAL A 28 -16.34 6.86 -16.01
N GLN A 29 -17.29 7.74 -15.73
CA GLN A 29 -17.52 8.26 -14.38
C GLN A 29 -17.85 7.13 -13.39
N GLN A 30 -18.72 6.19 -13.76
CA GLN A 30 -19.05 5.03 -12.95
C GLN A 30 -17.82 4.15 -12.66
N VAL A 31 -16.98 3.90 -13.67
CA VAL A 31 -15.79 3.05 -13.53
C VAL A 31 -14.72 3.72 -12.67
N VAL A 32 -14.54 5.04 -12.79
CA VAL A 32 -13.67 5.83 -11.91
C VAL A 32 -14.14 5.72 -10.46
N GLN A 33 -15.45 5.90 -10.21
CA GLN A 33 -16.03 5.78 -8.87
C GLN A 33 -15.81 4.38 -8.28
N LEU A 34 -16.04 3.32 -9.06
CA LEU A 34 -15.79 1.93 -8.65
C LEU A 34 -14.30 1.67 -8.34
N SER A 35 -13.40 2.38 -9.01
CA SER A 35 -11.95 2.25 -8.84
C SER A 35 -11.42 3.03 -7.62
N LEU A 36 -12.21 3.92 -7.01
CA LEU A 36 -11.79 4.69 -5.83
C LEU A 36 -11.55 3.78 -4.61
N ALA A 37 -12.42 2.81 -4.36
CA ALA A 37 -12.29 1.89 -3.23
C ALA A 37 -10.97 1.08 -3.27
N PRO A 38 -10.60 0.40 -4.38
CA PRO A 38 -9.31 -0.28 -4.47
C PRO A 38 -8.11 0.68 -4.49
N ALA A 39 -8.24 1.88 -5.06
CA ALA A 39 -7.17 2.89 -5.00
C ALA A 39 -6.90 3.38 -3.57
N PHE A 40 -7.94 3.55 -2.75
CA PHE A 40 -7.81 3.88 -1.33
C PHE A 40 -7.05 2.78 -0.58
N LEU A 41 -7.38 1.50 -0.84
CA LEU A 41 -6.65 0.38 -0.27
C LEU A 41 -5.17 0.42 -0.65
N LEU A 42 -4.83 0.69 -1.92
CA LEU A 42 -3.44 0.79 -2.38
C LEU A 42 -2.67 1.86 -1.60
N SER A 43 -3.29 3.01 -1.33
CA SER A 43 -2.70 4.03 -0.45
C SER A 43 -2.46 3.51 0.98
N GLY A 44 -3.43 2.80 1.55
CA GLY A 44 -3.29 2.15 2.86
C GLY A 44 -2.14 1.15 2.92
N ILE A 45 -1.97 0.33 1.87
CA ILE A 45 -0.83 -0.59 1.75
C ILE A 45 0.49 0.19 1.72
N GLY A 46 0.56 1.27 0.95
CA GLY A 46 1.73 2.15 0.90
C GLY A 46 2.11 2.74 2.26
N ALA A 47 1.11 3.18 3.04
CA ALA A 47 1.32 3.67 4.40
C ALA A 47 1.90 2.58 5.33
N ILE A 48 1.35 1.37 5.29
CA ILE A 48 1.86 0.22 6.07
C ILE A 48 3.31 -0.11 5.65
N MET A 49 3.59 -0.16 4.35
CA MET A 49 4.93 -0.41 3.83
C MET A 49 5.94 0.63 4.31
N ASN A 50 5.55 1.90 4.38
CA ASN A 50 6.42 2.96 4.89
C ASN A 50 6.78 2.76 6.38
N VAL A 51 5.82 2.31 7.19
CA VAL A 51 6.07 1.96 8.61
C VAL A 51 7.02 0.77 8.72
N ILE A 52 6.82 -0.27 7.92
CA ILE A 52 7.69 -1.45 7.89
C ILE A 52 9.09 -1.04 7.43
N MET A 53 9.23 -0.27 6.35
CA MET A 53 10.54 0.19 5.85
C MET A 53 11.29 1.03 6.88
N SER A 54 10.61 1.96 7.55
CA SER A 54 11.20 2.80 8.60
C SER A 54 11.78 1.96 9.74
N ARG A 55 11.06 0.92 10.17
CA ARG A 55 11.55 -0.05 11.16
C ARG A 55 12.72 -0.89 10.64
N MET A 56 12.71 -1.27 9.35
CA MET A 56 13.74 -2.12 8.76
C MET A 56 15.08 -1.39 8.68
N ILE A 57 15.04 -0.09 8.33
CA ILE A 57 16.21 0.78 8.31
C ILE A 57 16.86 0.82 9.70
N TRP A 58 16.06 1.01 10.75
CA TRP A 58 16.58 0.99 12.12
C TRP A 58 17.25 -0.35 12.49
N ILE A 59 16.66 -1.48 12.10
CA ILE A 59 17.26 -2.81 12.33
C ILE A 59 18.57 -2.95 11.56
N ALA A 60 18.62 -2.52 10.29
CA ALA A 60 19.81 -2.59 9.46
C ALA A 60 20.95 -1.76 10.05
N GLN A 61 20.68 -0.50 10.41
CA GLN A 61 21.64 0.38 11.09
C GLN A 61 22.13 -0.20 12.42
N ARG A 62 21.24 -0.87 13.17
CA ARG A 62 21.61 -1.52 14.43
C ARG A 62 22.52 -2.72 14.22
N VAL A 63 22.27 -3.52 13.18
CA VAL A 63 23.12 -4.66 12.80
C VAL A 63 24.50 -4.17 12.38
N GLU A 64 24.58 -3.18 11.49
CA GLU A 64 25.83 -2.57 11.02
C GLU A 64 26.70 -2.08 12.18
N LYS A 65 26.12 -1.32 13.12
CA LYS A 65 26.83 -0.84 14.33
C LYS A 65 27.39 -1.96 15.22
N ILE A 66 26.77 -3.14 15.22
CA ILE A 66 27.28 -4.29 15.97
C ILE A 66 28.35 -5.01 15.16
N GLU A 67 28.19 -5.08 13.84
CA GLU A 67 29.11 -5.72 12.92
C GLU A 67 30.44 -4.97 12.77
N ASP A 68 30.43 -3.64 12.88
CA ASP A 68 31.62 -2.76 12.86
C ASP A 68 32.65 -3.08 13.95
N LYS A 69 32.27 -3.82 14.99
CA LYS A 69 33.22 -4.32 16.00
C LYS A 69 33.86 -5.62 15.53
N LEU A 70 35.19 -5.71 15.70
CA LEU A 70 35.96 -6.95 15.53
C LEU A 70 35.29 -8.11 16.28
N GLU A 71 35.26 -9.30 15.69
CA GLU A 71 34.57 -10.46 16.27
C GLU A 71 35.06 -10.79 17.69
N GLU A 72 36.36 -10.60 17.95
CA GLU A 72 36.98 -10.79 19.27
C GLU A 72 36.51 -9.78 20.33
N GLU A 73 36.02 -8.60 19.92
CA GLU A 73 35.53 -7.54 20.80
C GLU A 73 34.01 -7.63 21.05
N ARG A 74 33.31 -8.56 20.39
CA ARG A 74 31.84 -8.69 20.54
C ARG A 74 31.51 -9.38 21.86
N SER A 75 30.75 -8.67 22.70
CA SER A 75 30.20 -9.27 23.92
C SER A 75 29.21 -10.40 23.57
N PRO A 76 29.10 -11.47 24.40
CA PRO A 76 28.04 -12.49 24.25
C PRO A 76 26.63 -11.91 24.15
N LYS A 77 26.39 -10.72 24.75
CA LYS A 77 25.12 -9.99 24.62
C LYS A 77 24.88 -9.49 23.19
N GLN A 78 25.91 -8.99 22.52
CA GLN A 78 25.82 -8.47 21.15
C GLN A 78 25.59 -9.60 20.13
N VAL A 79 26.20 -10.77 20.33
CA VAL A 79 25.96 -11.96 19.48
C VAL A 79 24.50 -12.41 19.59
N ARG A 80 23.94 -12.45 20.81
CA ARG A 80 22.51 -12.74 21.02
C ARG A 80 21.60 -11.69 20.40
N GLU A 81 21.95 -10.41 20.53
CA GLU A 81 21.22 -9.31 19.94
C GLU A 81 21.17 -9.42 18.41
N LEU A 82 22.29 -9.75 17.75
CA LEU A 82 22.33 -10.00 16.31
C LEU A 82 21.37 -11.11 15.89
N GLY A 83 21.37 -12.25 16.59
CA GLY A 83 20.44 -13.34 16.31
C GLY A 83 18.97 -12.91 16.42
N TRP A 84 18.64 -12.08 17.40
CA TRP A 84 17.29 -11.50 17.55
C TRP A 84 16.95 -10.51 16.41
N LEU A 85 17.87 -9.63 16.04
CA LEU A 85 17.70 -8.69 14.92
C LEU A 85 17.50 -9.42 13.58
N MET A 86 18.22 -10.52 13.34
CA MET A 86 18.07 -11.34 12.14
C MET A 86 16.69 -12.00 12.06
N ARG A 87 16.14 -12.48 13.19
CA ARG A 87 14.77 -13.03 13.24
C ARG A 87 13.74 -11.97 12.92
N ARG A 88 13.88 -10.77 13.49
CA ARG A 88 13.01 -9.63 13.17
C ARG A 88 13.09 -9.27 11.69
N ARG A 89 14.31 -9.18 11.13
CA ARG A 89 14.52 -8.91 9.69
C ARG A 89 13.78 -9.91 8.79
N LYS A 90 13.82 -11.21 9.10
CA LYS A 90 13.08 -12.22 8.33
C LYS A 90 11.57 -12.00 8.37
N LEU A 91 11.00 -11.67 9.53
CA LEU A 91 9.57 -11.37 9.66
C LEU A 91 9.18 -10.11 8.86
N MET A 92 10.01 -9.07 8.92
CA MET A 92 9.80 -7.85 8.14
C MET A 92 9.84 -8.11 6.64
N GLN A 93 10.81 -8.90 6.16
CA GLN A 93 10.90 -9.29 4.76
C GLN A 93 9.64 -10.05 4.30
N GLY A 94 9.12 -10.95 5.13
CA GLY A 94 7.83 -11.60 4.88
C GLY A 94 6.68 -10.59 4.77
N ALA A 95 6.57 -9.65 5.72
CA ALA A 95 5.55 -8.61 5.69
C ALA A 95 5.61 -7.74 4.42
N ILE A 96 6.83 -7.34 4.00
CA ILE A 96 7.05 -6.56 2.77
C ILE A 96 6.65 -7.37 1.54
N LEU A 97 7.05 -8.64 1.45
CA LEU A 97 6.75 -9.50 0.31
C LEU A 97 5.24 -9.63 0.09
N PHE A 98 4.50 -9.99 1.13
CA PHE A 98 3.05 -10.17 1.04
C PHE A 98 2.31 -8.85 0.82
N SER A 99 2.76 -7.75 1.43
CA SER A 99 2.17 -6.41 1.22
C SER A 99 2.40 -5.92 -0.22
N THR A 100 3.60 -6.15 -0.77
CA THR A 100 3.92 -5.80 -2.16
C THR A 100 3.10 -6.65 -3.13
N ALA A 101 2.96 -7.95 -2.86
CA ALA A 101 2.09 -8.82 -3.65
C ALA A 101 0.64 -8.32 -3.63
N ALA A 102 0.10 -7.93 -2.46
CA ALA A 102 -1.23 -7.33 -2.36
C ALA A 102 -1.33 -6.02 -3.16
N ALA A 103 -0.31 -5.15 -3.12
CA ALA A 103 -0.27 -3.90 -3.90
C ALA A 103 -0.31 -4.16 -5.43
N VAL A 104 0.41 -5.17 -5.91
CA VAL A 104 0.37 -5.59 -7.32
C VAL A 104 -1.01 -6.12 -7.68
N MET A 105 -1.59 -6.97 -6.84
CA MET A 105 -2.91 -7.57 -7.08
C MET A 105 -4.03 -6.53 -7.10
N ILE A 106 -4.04 -5.56 -6.19
CA ILE A 106 -5.03 -4.48 -6.21
C ILE A 106 -4.85 -3.53 -7.39
N SER A 107 -3.60 -3.30 -7.83
CA SER A 107 -3.32 -2.53 -9.04
C SER A 107 -3.86 -3.23 -10.28
N ALA A 108 -3.75 -4.56 -10.34
CA ALA A 108 -4.39 -5.36 -11.38
C ALA A 108 -5.92 -5.26 -11.32
N VAL A 109 -6.53 -5.31 -10.13
CA VAL A 109 -7.98 -5.09 -9.95
C VAL A 109 -8.42 -3.75 -10.53
N ILE A 110 -7.70 -2.66 -10.23
CA ILE A 110 -8.00 -1.33 -10.79
C ILE A 110 -7.93 -1.38 -12.32
N MET A 111 -6.88 -1.96 -12.89
CA MET A 111 -6.75 -2.12 -14.35
C MET A 111 -7.93 -2.93 -14.95
N LEU A 112 -8.32 -4.04 -14.33
CA LEU A 112 -9.46 -4.86 -14.78
C LEU A 112 -10.79 -4.10 -14.69
N LEU A 113 -11.00 -3.26 -13.68
CA LEU A 113 -12.20 -2.42 -13.59
C LEU A 113 -12.30 -1.47 -14.78
N PHE A 114 -11.19 -0.83 -15.15
CA PHE A 114 -11.13 0.00 -16.36
C PHE A 114 -11.40 -0.79 -17.64
N ILE A 115 -10.83 -2.00 -17.78
CA ILE A 115 -11.06 -2.86 -18.95
C ILE A 115 -12.51 -3.34 -19.02
N SER A 116 -13.15 -3.63 -17.88
CA SER A 116 -14.55 -4.08 -17.81
C SER A 116 -15.53 -3.05 -18.39
N ALA A 117 -15.14 -1.78 -18.46
CA ALA A 117 -15.91 -0.74 -19.11
C ALA A 117 -16.08 -0.98 -20.62
N TYR A 118 -15.16 -1.70 -21.27
CA TYR A 118 -15.10 -1.85 -22.73
C TYR A 118 -15.51 -3.24 -23.23
N ILE A 119 -15.73 -4.22 -22.33
CA ILE A 119 -16.01 -5.62 -22.69
C ILE A 119 -17.32 -6.07 -22.03
N THR A 120 -18.12 -6.90 -22.72
CA THR A 120 -19.39 -7.47 -22.20
C THR A 120 -19.22 -8.80 -21.45
N ALA A 121 -18.00 -9.31 -21.35
CA ALA A 121 -17.68 -10.56 -20.67
C ALA A 121 -17.89 -10.45 -19.15
N GLN A 122 -18.21 -11.57 -18.48
CA GLN A 122 -18.39 -11.67 -17.03
C GLN A 122 -17.04 -11.60 -16.28
N ILE A 123 -16.35 -10.47 -16.40
CA ILE A 123 -15.07 -10.18 -15.72
C ILE A 123 -15.28 -9.99 -14.21
N GLY A 124 -16.53 -9.76 -13.76
CA GLY A 124 -16.88 -9.56 -12.36
C GLY A 124 -16.41 -10.68 -11.42
N THR A 125 -16.51 -11.95 -11.83
CA THR A 125 -16.03 -13.09 -11.01
C THR A 125 -14.52 -13.06 -10.83
N VAL A 126 -13.77 -12.69 -11.88
CA VAL A 126 -12.30 -12.56 -11.82
C VAL A 126 -11.91 -11.40 -10.91
N ILE A 127 -12.56 -10.24 -11.05
CA ILE A 127 -12.34 -9.07 -10.19
C ILE A 127 -12.58 -9.44 -8.72
N ALA A 128 -13.70 -10.12 -8.42
CA ALA A 128 -14.02 -10.56 -7.07
C ALA A 128 -12.96 -11.52 -6.51
N ALA A 129 -12.49 -12.50 -7.31
CA ALA A 129 -11.45 -13.43 -6.90
C ALA A 129 -10.11 -12.74 -6.61
N LEU A 130 -9.68 -11.80 -7.46
CA LEU A 130 -8.46 -11.01 -7.25
C LEU A 130 -8.58 -10.12 -6.01
N TRP A 131 -9.77 -9.62 -5.71
CA TRP A 131 -10.02 -8.81 -4.51
C TRP A 131 -9.86 -9.65 -3.23
N VAL A 132 -10.46 -10.84 -3.19
CA VAL A 132 -10.31 -11.78 -2.07
C VAL A 132 -8.85 -12.20 -1.91
N LEU A 133 -8.16 -12.49 -3.02
CA LEU A 133 -6.73 -12.84 -2.98
C LEU A 133 -5.88 -11.68 -2.47
N THR A 134 -6.18 -10.44 -2.88
CA THR A 134 -5.52 -9.24 -2.35
C THR A 134 -5.69 -9.14 -0.84
N MET A 135 -6.91 -9.34 -0.33
CA MET A 135 -7.17 -9.33 1.11
C MET A 135 -6.39 -10.42 1.85
N ALA A 136 -6.38 -11.64 1.31
CA ALA A 136 -5.65 -12.75 1.92
C ALA A 136 -4.13 -12.46 2.00
N LEU A 137 -3.55 -11.91 0.93
CA LEU A 137 -2.15 -11.48 0.90
C LEU A 137 -1.89 -10.37 1.92
N LEU A 138 -2.76 -9.35 1.96
CA LEU A 138 -2.61 -8.22 2.89
C LEU A 138 -2.71 -8.67 4.35
N VAL A 139 -3.69 -9.50 4.68
CA VAL A 139 -3.84 -10.09 6.02
C VAL A 139 -2.60 -10.90 6.38
N THR A 140 -2.07 -11.71 5.46
CA THR A 140 -0.84 -12.47 5.69
C THR A 140 0.35 -11.54 5.99
N GLY A 141 0.53 -10.48 5.20
CA GLY A 141 1.57 -9.47 5.43
C GLY A 141 1.44 -8.77 6.79
N LEU A 142 0.21 -8.44 7.18
CA LEU A 142 -0.09 -7.86 8.49
C LEU A 142 0.18 -8.83 9.64
N VAL A 143 -0.08 -10.13 9.47
CA VAL A 143 0.27 -11.15 10.47
C VAL A 143 1.79 -11.22 10.65
N PHE A 144 2.58 -11.20 9.58
CA PHE A 144 4.05 -11.11 9.69
C PHE A 144 4.50 -9.86 10.44
N PHE A 145 3.89 -8.71 10.13
CA PHE A 145 4.19 -7.45 10.82
C PHE A 145 3.79 -7.48 12.31
N LEU A 146 2.67 -8.12 12.64
CA LEU A 146 2.22 -8.31 14.01
C LEU A 146 3.19 -9.21 14.78
N LEU A 147 3.63 -10.32 14.19
CA LEU A 147 4.61 -11.22 14.78
C LEU A 147 5.95 -10.51 15.02
N GLU A 148 6.38 -9.66 14.07
CA GLU A 148 7.58 -8.83 14.24
C GLU A 148 7.42 -7.86 15.40
N THR A 149 6.27 -7.18 15.50
CA THR A 149 6.00 -6.22 16.58
C THR A 149 5.96 -6.90 17.94
N ARG A 150 5.39 -8.12 18.01
CA ARG A 150 5.43 -8.93 19.24
C ARG A 150 6.86 -9.34 19.60
N LEU A 151 7.66 -9.77 18.63
CA LEU A 151 9.06 -10.12 18.85
C LEU A 151 9.89 -8.90 19.29
N ALA A 152 9.58 -7.72 18.74
CA ALA A 152 10.19 -6.46 19.14
C ALA A 152 9.85 -6.10 20.59
N ALA A 153 8.61 -6.33 21.02
CA ALA A 153 8.13 -6.02 22.37
C ALA A 153 8.74 -6.91 23.47
N ILE A 154 8.97 -8.19 23.19
CA ILE A 154 9.63 -9.12 24.14
C ILE A 154 11.08 -8.70 24.41
N GLY A 155 11.74 -8.05 23.45
CA GLY A 155 13.13 -7.61 23.55
C GLY A 155 14.14 -8.77 23.49
N ALA A 156 15.43 -8.44 23.51
CA ALA A 156 16.52 -9.43 23.51
C ALA A 156 16.77 -10.06 24.90
N VAL A 157 15.85 -9.88 25.86
CA VAL A 157 16.09 -10.12 27.30
C VAL A 157 15.90 -11.58 27.70
N GLU A 158 15.29 -12.43 26.88
CA GLU A 158 14.96 -13.79 27.31
C GLU A 158 16.06 -14.82 27.00
N LYS A 159 17.01 -14.94 27.91
CA LYS A 159 17.13 -16.10 28.82
C LYS A 159 18.27 -15.87 29.84
N PRO A 160 18.00 -16.02 31.16
CA PRO A 160 19.06 -16.24 32.15
C PRO A 160 19.79 -17.57 31.89
#